data_AF-A0AAV8YGV1-F1
#
_entry.id   AF-A0AAV8YGV1-F1
#
_cell.length_a   1.000
_cell.length_b   1.000
_cell.length_c   1.000
_cell.angle_alpha   90.00
_cell.angle_beta   90.00
_cell.angle_gamma   90.00
#
_symmetry.space_group_name_H-M   'P 1'
#
loop_
_entity.id
_entity.type
_entity.pdbx_description
1 polymer ?
#
loop_
_entity_poly.entity_id
_entity_poly.type
_entity_poly.pdbx_seq_one_letter_code
_entity_poly.pdbx_strand_id
1 'polypeptide(L)'
;MQANWLRSPQHNLEYDKQRCLVAMATAVNSVVQCSGFKARPTGNLFEKAFSALPTMCRTIHRRGSKSLIAIIGLTLIGQITACGRTILRAGLSQSDKQLILDMHNAMRQKIALGQIGGQPPAKNMMEMKWDDELARKAQNWALTCLSETHDAHRHVSRFPVGQNIATSWTTRKPRSQEDSRPDFADMIGKWFDEFKYFSFGGPEGRATGHYTQMIWAQTNLVGCGYSFYYDPSKGFTKIMFAIMDLVVPCQLVLLYNIRYMHGNVIGASPYAKGYPSCVQSGLTDSRKYLGLCDASNNYAYSISNYIV
;
A
#
# COMPACT_ATOMS: atom_id res chain seq x y z
N MET A 1 -32.93 41.38 -17.38
CA MET A 1 -32.35 41.69 -16.06
C MET A 1 -31.66 40.44 -15.53
N GLN A 2 -30.35 40.31 -15.76
CA GLN A 2 -29.53 39.24 -15.18
C GLN A 2 -28.80 39.83 -13.96
N ALA A 3 -29.08 39.32 -12.77
CA ALA A 3 -28.41 39.72 -11.54
C ALA A 3 -27.24 38.76 -11.25
N ASN A 4 -26.02 39.28 -11.36
CA ASN A 4 -24.79 38.63 -10.93
C ASN A 4 -24.73 38.55 -9.39
N TRP A 5 -24.72 37.34 -8.84
CA TRP A 5 -24.36 37.11 -7.44
C TRP A 5 -22.85 36.90 -7.32
N LEU A 6 -22.11 38.00 -7.17
CA LEU A 6 -20.73 37.96 -6.69
C LEU A 6 -20.75 37.54 -5.20
N ARG A 7 -20.24 36.35 -4.89
CA ARG A 7 -20.04 35.88 -3.49
C ARG A 7 -19.01 36.79 -2.80
N SER A 8 -19.27 37.13 -1.55
CA SER A 8 -18.46 38.10 -0.80
C SER A 8 -17.03 37.58 -0.52
N PRO A 9 -16.00 38.46 -0.53
CA PRO A 9 -14.60 38.08 -0.28
C PRO A 9 -14.33 37.47 1.10
N GLN A 10 -15.20 37.70 2.08
CA GLN A 10 -15.02 37.20 3.46
C GLN A 10 -15.28 35.69 3.58
N HIS A 11 -16.13 35.12 2.72
CA HIS A 11 -16.48 33.69 2.78
C HIS A 11 -15.35 32.78 2.25
N ASN A 12 -14.48 33.29 1.37
CA ASN A 12 -13.27 32.57 0.92
C ASN A 12 -12.15 32.58 1.98
N LEU A 13 -12.09 33.64 2.79
CA LEU A 13 -11.01 33.81 3.76
C LEU A 13 -11.11 32.85 4.95
N GLU A 14 -12.32 32.55 5.40
CA GLU A 14 -12.57 31.61 6.51
C GLU A 14 -12.33 30.15 6.05
N TYR A 15 -12.74 29.84 4.82
CA TYR A 15 -12.54 28.54 4.18
C TYR A 15 -11.06 28.20 3.94
N ASP A 16 -10.25 29.17 3.48
CA ASP A 16 -8.82 28.96 3.25
C ASP A 16 -8.00 28.84 4.55
N LYS A 17 -8.40 29.54 5.62
CA LYS A 17 -7.81 29.36 6.97
C LYS A 17 -8.05 27.95 7.49
N GLN A 18 -9.25 27.40 7.33
CA GLN A 18 -9.58 26.04 7.75
C GLN A 18 -8.78 24.98 6.97
N ARG A 19 -8.56 25.15 5.66
CA ARG A 19 -7.71 24.23 4.87
C ARG A 19 -6.24 24.27 5.31
N CYS A 20 -5.71 25.44 5.64
CA CYS A 20 -4.34 25.58 6.12
C CYS A 20 -4.16 24.94 7.51
N LEU A 21 -5.12 25.13 8.42
CA LEU A 21 -5.14 24.49 9.73
C LEU A 21 -5.26 22.96 9.64
N VAL A 22 -6.10 22.44 8.76
CA VAL A 22 -6.25 20.98 8.54
C VAL A 22 -4.96 20.39 7.95
N ALA A 23 -4.35 21.04 6.95
CA ALA A 23 -3.09 20.57 6.37
C ALA A 23 -1.94 20.53 7.39
N MET A 24 -1.86 21.53 8.28
CA MET A 24 -0.86 21.54 9.36
C MET A 24 -1.18 20.51 10.46
N ALA A 25 -2.44 20.32 10.84
CA ALA A 25 -2.85 19.31 11.81
C ALA A 25 -2.59 17.88 11.30
N THR A 26 -2.79 17.63 10.00
CA THR A 26 -2.45 16.34 9.37
C THR A 26 -0.93 16.10 9.37
N ALA A 27 -0.13 17.14 9.13
CA ALA A 27 1.33 17.05 9.17
C ALA A 27 1.91 16.85 10.60
N VAL A 28 1.21 17.34 11.63
CA VAL A 28 1.62 17.14 13.03
C VAL A 28 1.18 15.76 13.55
N ASN A 29 -0.02 15.29 13.20
CA ASN A 29 -0.49 13.96 13.62
C ASN A 29 0.37 12.82 13.05
N SER A 30 0.92 12.98 11.85
CA SER A 30 1.86 12.01 11.27
C SER A 30 3.22 11.99 11.98
N VAL A 31 3.64 13.09 12.61
CA VAL A 31 4.86 13.15 13.44
C VAL A 31 4.64 12.52 14.81
N VAL A 32 3.47 12.72 15.42
CA VAL A 32 3.13 12.17 16.77
C VAL A 32 2.97 10.65 16.75
N GLN A 33 2.51 10.06 15.64
CA GLN A 33 2.40 8.59 15.50
C GLN A 33 3.73 7.86 15.32
N CYS A 34 4.83 8.58 15.01
CA CYS A 34 6.16 7.98 14.82
C CYS A 34 6.94 7.74 16.12
N SER A 35 6.50 8.26 17.25
CA SER A 35 7.10 7.95 18.55
C SER A 35 6.24 6.93 19.29
N GLY A 36 6.61 5.65 19.21
CA GLY A 36 6.13 4.60 20.13
C GLY A 36 6.56 4.81 21.59
N PHE A 37 6.66 6.06 22.03
CA PHE A 37 7.14 6.48 23.33
C PHE A 37 5.92 6.86 24.18
N LYS A 38 5.61 6.05 25.20
CA LYS A 38 4.80 6.52 26.34
C LYS A 38 5.62 7.57 27.10
N ALA A 39 5.71 8.78 26.60
CA ALA A 39 6.09 9.94 27.40
C ALA A 39 4.98 10.98 27.31
N ARG A 40 4.42 11.33 28.47
CA ARG A 40 3.72 12.62 28.62
C ARG A 40 4.72 13.70 28.21
N PRO A 41 4.40 14.57 27.24
CA PRO A 41 5.33 15.59 26.81
C PRO A 41 5.35 16.70 27.86
N THR A 42 6.33 16.65 28.76
CA THR A 42 6.73 17.81 29.57
C THR A 42 7.95 18.42 28.91
N GLY A 43 7.76 19.45 28.07
CA GLY A 43 8.86 20.14 27.40
C GLY A 43 8.44 21.42 26.68
N ASN A 44 8.99 22.55 27.15
CA ASN A 44 8.73 23.94 26.75
C ASN A 44 8.87 24.30 25.25
N LEU A 45 9.38 23.40 24.38
CA LEU A 45 9.56 23.70 22.95
C LEU A 45 8.30 23.45 22.11
N PHE A 46 7.53 22.41 22.43
CA PHE A 46 6.32 22.05 21.67
C PHE A 46 5.16 23.02 21.95
N GLU A 47 4.98 23.45 23.21
CA GLU A 47 3.98 24.45 23.57
C GLU A 47 4.29 25.84 22.98
N LYS A 48 5.57 26.20 22.87
CA LYS A 48 6.00 27.46 22.22
C LYS A 48 5.75 27.45 20.71
N ALA A 49 5.89 26.29 20.06
CA ALA A 49 5.57 26.14 18.64
C ALA A 49 4.05 26.21 18.38
N PHE A 50 3.24 25.61 19.25
CA PHE A 50 1.77 25.63 19.12
C PHE A 50 1.15 27.01 19.43
N SER A 51 1.67 27.72 20.42
CA SER A 51 1.17 29.05 20.82
C SER A 51 1.46 30.17 19.80
N ALA A 52 2.37 29.94 18.84
CA ALA A 52 2.74 30.92 17.81
C ALA A 52 1.91 30.82 16.51
N LEU A 53 1.19 29.71 16.29
CA LEU A 53 0.40 29.44 15.07
C LEU A 53 -0.69 30.51 14.77
N PRO A 54 -1.47 31.01 15.76
CA PRO A 54 -2.51 32.01 15.51
C PRO A 54 -1.94 33.38 15.13
N THR A 55 -0.70 33.67 15.53
CA THR A 55 -0.02 34.95 15.31
C THR A 55 0.65 34.97 13.93
N MET A 56 1.19 33.83 13.48
CA MET A 56 1.76 33.67 12.13
C MET A 56 0.69 33.84 11.04
N CYS A 57 -0.49 33.24 11.21
CA CYS A 57 -1.58 33.33 10.23
C CYS A 57 -2.12 34.77 10.07
N ARG A 58 -2.15 35.55 11.16
CA ARG A 58 -2.53 36.98 11.14
C ARG A 58 -1.50 37.89 10.46
N THR A 59 -0.23 37.52 10.49
CA THR A 59 0.87 38.33 9.94
C THR A 59 0.97 38.19 8.41
N ILE A 60 0.63 37.01 7.87
CA ILE A 60 0.60 36.71 6.43
C ILE A 60 -0.45 37.56 5.68
N HIS A 61 -1.54 37.94 6.34
CA HIS A 61 -2.61 38.74 5.72
C HIS A 61 -2.32 40.26 5.71
N ARG A 62 -1.44 40.78 6.59
CA ARG A 62 -1.23 42.23 6.77
C ARG A 62 -0.11 42.83 5.92
N ARG A 63 0.82 42.04 5.40
CA ARG A 63 1.92 42.53 4.57
C ARG A 63 1.87 41.85 3.21
N GLY A 64 1.19 42.51 2.28
CA GLY A 64 1.30 42.17 0.88
C GLY A 64 2.75 42.22 0.43
N SER A 65 3.07 41.38 -0.55
CA SER A 65 4.26 41.40 -1.39
C SER A 65 5.45 40.53 -0.95
N LYS A 66 5.43 39.30 -1.49
CA LYS A 66 6.52 38.61 -2.23
C LYS A 66 7.85 38.26 -1.53
N SER A 67 8.24 38.90 -0.43
CA SER A 67 9.56 38.66 0.20
C SER A 67 9.56 37.61 1.32
N LEU A 68 8.40 37.33 1.96
CA LEU A 68 8.32 36.32 3.03
C LEU A 68 8.16 34.88 2.50
N ILE A 69 7.65 34.73 1.27
CA ILE A 69 7.56 33.43 0.57
C ILE A 69 8.97 32.88 0.28
N ALA A 70 9.97 33.74 0.10
CA ALA A 70 11.35 33.32 -0.10
C ALA A 70 12.01 32.78 1.19
N ILE A 71 11.67 33.33 2.36
CA ILE A 71 12.25 32.90 3.64
C ILE A 71 11.56 31.61 4.14
N ILE A 72 10.25 31.49 3.95
CA ILE A 72 9.52 30.23 4.19
C ILE A 72 9.90 29.16 3.15
N GLY A 73 10.25 29.57 1.93
CA GLY A 73 10.72 28.68 0.86
C GLY A 73 12.14 28.11 1.07
N LEU A 74 12.98 28.75 1.89
CA LEU A 74 14.36 28.30 2.15
C LEU A 74 14.53 27.51 3.47
N THR A 75 13.53 27.52 4.36
CA THR A 75 13.54 26.68 5.59
C THR A 75 12.52 25.53 5.57
N LEU A 76 11.81 25.33 4.45
CA LEU A 76 10.91 24.17 4.22
C LEU A 76 11.52 23.08 3.33
N ILE A 77 12.85 22.96 3.29
CA ILE A 77 13.49 21.66 3.07
C ILE A 77 13.92 21.13 4.44
N GLY A 78 12.99 21.14 5.39
CA GLY A 78 13.05 20.17 6.47
C GLY A 78 12.92 18.82 5.80
N GLN A 79 14.07 18.18 5.52
CA GLN A 79 14.09 16.78 5.12
C GLN A 79 13.15 16.07 6.07
N ILE A 80 12.08 15.47 5.54
CA ILE A 80 11.08 14.78 6.34
C ILE A 80 11.83 13.65 7.04
N THR A 81 12.29 13.90 8.28
CA THR A 81 12.90 12.90 9.13
C THR A 81 11.77 12.07 9.71
N ALA A 82 11.11 11.30 8.85
CA ALA A 82 10.43 10.12 9.32
C ALA A 82 11.52 9.16 9.85
N CYS A 83 11.24 8.40 10.91
CA CYS A 83 12.11 7.33 11.41
C CYS A 83 13.56 7.68 11.86
N GLY A 84 13.91 8.95 12.04
CA GLY A 84 15.29 9.37 12.36
C GLY A 84 16.27 9.22 11.20
N ARG A 85 15.77 9.05 9.97
CA ARG A 85 16.56 8.90 8.74
C ARG A 85 16.11 9.94 7.71
N THR A 86 16.94 10.19 6.71
CA THR A 86 16.61 11.15 5.65
C THR A 86 15.85 10.44 4.53
N ILE A 87 14.54 10.68 4.39
CA ILE A 87 13.76 10.23 3.24
C ILE A 87 14.15 11.03 1.99
N LEU A 88 14.49 10.34 0.91
CA LEU A 88 14.91 10.90 -0.38
C LEU A 88 13.81 10.78 -1.44
N ARG A 89 12.99 9.72 -1.39
CA ARG A 89 11.79 9.52 -2.21
C ARG A 89 10.78 8.66 -1.46
N ALA A 90 9.50 8.93 -1.62
CA ALA A 90 8.43 8.10 -1.08
C ALA A 90 7.22 8.12 -2.03
N GLY A 91 6.36 7.12 -1.91
CA GLY A 91 5.15 7.01 -2.71
C GLY A 91 5.34 6.25 -4.02
N LEU A 92 4.20 5.97 -4.65
CA LEU A 92 4.07 5.26 -5.92
C LEU A 92 3.30 6.14 -6.91
N SER A 93 3.78 6.23 -8.14
CA SER A 93 3.03 6.80 -9.27
C SER A 93 1.93 5.84 -9.73
N GLN A 94 0.99 6.33 -10.56
CA GLN A 94 -0.07 5.46 -11.10
C GLN A 94 0.50 4.34 -11.99
N SER A 95 1.56 4.63 -12.76
CA SER A 95 2.27 3.61 -13.55
C SER A 95 2.95 2.58 -12.65
N ASP A 96 3.49 2.98 -11.51
CA ASP A 96 4.08 2.05 -10.54
C ASP A 96 3.03 1.09 -9.99
N LYS A 97 1.87 1.62 -9.56
CA LYS A 97 0.74 0.80 -9.07
C LYS A 97 0.29 -0.21 -10.13
N GLN A 98 0.16 0.23 -11.38
CA GLN A 98 -0.28 -0.62 -12.48
C GLN A 98 0.75 -1.71 -12.80
N LEU A 99 2.04 -1.36 -12.87
CA LEU A 99 3.13 -2.30 -13.07
C LEU A 99 3.14 -3.39 -11.99
N ILE A 100 3.06 -2.99 -10.72
CA ILE A 100 3.02 -3.93 -9.59
C ILE A 100 1.82 -4.87 -9.72
N LEU A 101 0.63 -4.36 -10.02
CA LEU A 101 -0.58 -5.16 -10.16
C LEU A 101 -0.47 -6.15 -11.33
N ASP A 102 -0.02 -5.69 -12.49
CA ASP A 102 0.15 -6.52 -13.69
C ASP A 102 1.19 -7.61 -13.47
N MET A 103 2.28 -7.32 -12.77
CA MET A 103 3.29 -8.33 -12.42
C MET A 103 2.72 -9.45 -11.55
N HIS A 104 1.96 -9.11 -10.50
CA HIS A 104 1.33 -10.11 -9.63
C HIS A 104 0.36 -10.98 -10.42
N ASN A 105 -0.51 -10.37 -11.24
CA ASN A 105 -1.47 -11.12 -12.04
C ASN A 105 -0.80 -11.97 -13.14
N ALA A 106 0.24 -11.47 -13.81
CA ALA A 106 0.98 -12.24 -14.80
C ALA A 106 1.65 -13.48 -14.18
N MET A 107 2.22 -13.36 -12.99
CA MET A 107 2.83 -14.48 -12.26
C MET A 107 1.77 -15.50 -11.80
N ARG A 108 0.66 -15.02 -11.25
CA ARG A 108 -0.49 -15.87 -10.88
C ARG A 108 -1.07 -16.61 -12.09
N GLN A 109 -1.16 -15.94 -13.24
CA GLN A 109 -1.61 -16.54 -14.50
C GLN A 109 -0.68 -17.66 -14.97
N LYS A 110 0.64 -17.45 -14.93
CA LYS A 110 1.62 -18.49 -15.28
C LYS A 110 1.44 -19.74 -14.42
N ILE A 111 1.19 -19.57 -13.13
CA ILE A 111 0.89 -20.69 -12.21
C ILE A 111 -0.43 -21.36 -12.56
N ALA A 112 -1.50 -20.58 -12.74
CA ALA A 112 -2.82 -21.11 -13.08
C ALA A 112 -2.81 -21.95 -14.36
N LEU A 113 -2.05 -21.52 -15.36
CA LEU A 113 -1.89 -22.20 -16.65
C LEU A 113 -0.86 -23.34 -16.63
N GLY A 114 -0.21 -23.63 -15.50
CA GLY A 114 0.78 -24.71 -15.40
C GLY A 114 2.09 -24.42 -16.14
N GLN A 115 2.44 -23.15 -16.34
CA GLN A 115 3.61 -22.73 -17.12
C GLN A 115 4.90 -22.64 -16.28
N ILE A 116 4.83 -22.94 -14.98
CA ILE A 116 5.97 -22.92 -14.07
C ILE A 116 6.31 -24.36 -13.68
N GLY A 117 7.52 -24.79 -14.02
CA GLY A 117 8.00 -26.13 -13.69
C GLY A 117 7.97 -26.42 -12.19
N GLY A 118 7.55 -27.63 -11.81
CA GLY A 118 7.43 -28.05 -10.41
C GLY A 118 6.20 -27.50 -9.68
N GLN A 119 5.37 -26.69 -10.34
CA GLN A 119 4.16 -26.11 -9.76
C GLN A 119 2.92 -26.66 -10.49
N PRO A 120 1.96 -27.31 -9.78
CA PRO A 120 0.74 -27.78 -10.43
C PRO A 120 -0.12 -26.60 -10.93
N PRO A 121 -0.92 -26.77 -12.01
CA PRO A 121 -1.91 -25.78 -12.40
C PRO A 121 -2.89 -25.47 -11.25
N ALA A 122 -3.39 -24.23 -11.22
CA ALA A 122 -4.32 -23.76 -10.19
C ALA A 122 -5.72 -23.54 -10.78
N LYS A 123 -6.72 -24.22 -10.21
CA LYS A 123 -8.09 -24.16 -10.74
C LYS A 123 -8.88 -22.94 -10.30
N ASN A 124 -8.49 -22.31 -9.19
CA ASN A 124 -9.26 -21.28 -8.48
C ASN A 124 -8.45 -19.98 -8.23
N MET A 125 -7.37 -19.76 -8.97
CA MET A 125 -6.48 -18.63 -8.76
C MET A 125 -7.20 -17.31 -9.08
N MET A 126 -7.41 -16.45 -8.09
CA MET A 126 -8.11 -15.19 -8.34
C MET A 126 -7.21 -14.13 -8.98
N GLU A 127 -7.79 -13.28 -9.83
CA GLU A 127 -7.21 -12.00 -10.24
C GLU A 127 -7.10 -11.08 -9.03
N MET A 128 -5.94 -10.45 -8.87
CA MET A 128 -5.71 -9.38 -7.91
C MET A 128 -6.19 -8.04 -8.45
N LYS A 129 -6.72 -7.22 -7.54
CA LYS A 129 -7.14 -5.83 -7.77
C LYS A 129 -6.37 -4.92 -6.81
N TRP A 130 -6.14 -3.67 -7.23
CA TRP A 130 -5.48 -2.68 -6.38
C TRP A 130 -6.43 -2.19 -5.29
N ASP A 131 -5.94 -2.06 -4.05
CA ASP A 131 -6.68 -1.49 -2.93
C ASP A 131 -5.91 -0.30 -2.32
N ASP A 132 -6.50 0.89 -2.37
CA ASP A 132 -5.84 2.12 -1.90
C ASP A 132 -5.76 2.21 -0.37
N GLU A 133 -6.60 1.49 0.39
CA GLU A 133 -6.48 1.41 1.85
C GLU A 133 -5.23 0.62 2.24
N LEU A 134 -5.02 -0.54 1.60
CA LEU A 134 -3.82 -1.33 1.76
C LEU A 134 -2.58 -0.55 1.32
N ALA A 135 -2.66 0.18 0.19
CA ALA A 135 -1.55 0.99 -0.29
C ALA A 135 -1.16 2.12 0.68
N ARG A 136 -2.15 2.84 1.24
CA ARG A 136 -1.89 3.87 2.26
C ARG A 136 -1.20 3.28 3.48
N LYS A 137 -1.64 2.10 3.91
CA LYS A 137 -1.07 1.44 5.07
C LYS A 137 0.36 0.95 4.83
N ALA A 138 0.59 0.31 3.69
CA ALA A 138 1.92 -0.09 3.24
C ALA A 138 2.85 1.11 3.11
N GLN A 139 2.35 2.25 2.61
CA GLN A 139 3.12 3.48 2.49
C GLN A 139 3.49 4.08 3.84
N ASN A 140 2.55 4.12 4.79
CA ASN A 140 2.83 4.57 6.15
C ASN A 140 3.92 3.71 6.80
N TRP A 141 3.85 2.39 6.60
CA TRP A 141 4.88 1.50 7.12
C TRP A 141 6.23 1.68 6.42
N ALA A 142 6.26 1.91 5.10
CA ALA A 142 7.47 2.24 4.35
C ALA A 142 8.19 3.50 4.89
N LEU A 143 7.44 4.47 5.43
CA LEU A 143 8.00 5.68 6.04
C LEU A 143 8.63 5.44 7.41
N THR A 144 8.43 4.26 8.03
CA THR A 144 9.10 3.88 9.29
C THR A 144 10.53 3.39 9.09
N CYS A 145 10.92 3.08 7.84
CA CYS A 145 12.27 2.62 7.49
C CYS A 145 12.73 1.34 8.22
N LEU A 146 11.78 0.54 8.73
CA LEU A 146 12.05 -0.72 9.41
C LEU A 146 12.19 -1.84 8.38
N SER A 147 13.41 -2.03 7.86
CA SER A 147 13.66 -2.87 6.69
C SER A 147 13.43 -4.37 6.86
N GLU A 148 13.41 -4.85 8.08
CA GLU A 148 13.38 -6.29 8.40
C GLU A 148 12.22 -6.62 9.35
N THR A 149 11.25 -5.71 9.51
CA THR A 149 10.19 -5.86 10.49
C THR A 149 8.82 -5.74 9.82
N HIS A 150 8.01 -6.76 10.03
CA HIS A 150 6.61 -6.73 9.64
C HIS A 150 5.79 -5.81 10.55
N ASP A 151 4.79 -5.14 9.98
CA ASP A 151 3.85 -4.32 10.74
C ASP A 151 2.95 -5.21 11.60
N ALA A 152 3.07 -5.12 12.92
CA ALA A 152 2.25 -5.85 13.88
C ALA A 152 0.77 -5.40 13.86
N HIS A 153 0.50 -4.20 13.36
CA HIS A 153 -0.83 -3.60 13.25
C HIS A 153 -1.31 -3.51 11.81
N ARG A 154 -0.79 -4.36 10.90
CA ARG A 154 -1.10 -4.35 9.46
C ARG A 154 -2.56 -4.62 9.10
N HIS A 155 -3.34 -5.26 9.97
CA HIS A 155 -4.74 -5.61 9.70
C HIS A 155 -5.65 -4.38 9.55
N VAL A 156 -6.49 -4.37 8.53
CA VAL A 156 -7.49 -3.31 8.33
C VAL A 156 -8.81 -3.70 8.97
N SER A 157 -9.71 -2.75 9.17
CA SER A 157 -11.03 -3.03 9.77
C SER A 157 -11.83 -4.06 8.98
N ARG A 158 -11.62 -4.11 7.66
CA ARG A 158 -12.30 -5.02 6.74
C ARG A 158 -11.83 -6.47 6.85
N PHE A 159 -10.56 -6.71 7.19
CA PHE A 159 -9.96 -8.05 7.16
C PHE A 159 -8.51 -8.09 7.71
N PRO A 160 -8.03 -9.26 8.17
CA PRO A 160 -6.61 -9.53 8.41
C PRO A 160 -5.78 -9.33 7.13
N VAL A 161 -4.44 -9.24 7.17
CA VAL A 161 -3.64 -9.00 5.94
C VAL A 161 -2.28 -9.68 6.01
N GLY A 162 -1.83 -10.17 4.86
CA GLY A 162 -0.47 -10.64 4.62
C GLY A 162 0.47 -9.47 4.27
N GLN A 163 1.77 -9.68 4.38
CA GLN A 163 2.76 -8.66 4.05
C GLN A 163 4.06 -9.27 3.52
N ASN A 164 4.49 -8.80 2.34
CA ASN A 164 5.81 -9.05 1.79
C ASN A 164 6.68 -7.79 1.92
N ILE A 165 7.98 -7.98 2.14
CA ILE A 165 8.98 -6.91 2.27
C ILE A 165 10.10 -7.15 1.25
N ALA A 166 10.49 -6.11 0.52
CA ALA A 166 11.64 -6.12 -0.38
C ALA A 166 12.54 -4.95 -0.03
N THR A 167 13.83 -5.24 0.13
CA THR A 167 14.82 -4.25 0.52
C THR A 167 16.08 -4.39 -0.32
N SER A 168 16.65 -3.26 -0.71
CA SER A 168 17.99 -3.19 -1.27
C SER A 168 18.72 -1.98 -0.71
N TRP A 169 20.04 -2.06 -0.57
CA TRP A 169 20.83 -0.96 -0.05
C TRP A 169 22.15 -0.83 -0.82
N THR A 170 22.73 0.36 -0.78
CA THR A 170 24.04 0.64 -1.34
C THR A 170 24.72 1.77 -0.59
N THR A 171 26.04 1.70 -0.44
CA THR A 171 26.85 2.81 0.08
C THR A 171 27.14 3.87 -1.00
N ARG A 172 26.87 3.56 -2.27
CA ARG A 172 27.07 4.48 -3.39
C ARG A 172 26.06 5.61 -3.31
N LYS A 173 26.56 6.86 -3.28
CA LYS A 173 25.71 8.05 -3.37
C LYS A 173 24.93 8.06 -4.70
N PRO A 174 23.61 8.40 -4.68
CA PRO A 174 22.83 8.62 -5.88
C PRO A 174 23.49 9.68 -6.77
N ARG A 175 23.65 9.37 -8.05
CA ARG A 175 24.19 10.28 -9.07
C ARG A 175 23.08 11.08 -9.75
N SER A 176 21.84 10.60 -9.71
CA SER A 176 20.67 11.27 -10.28
C SER A 176 19.39 10.79 -9.59
N GLN A 177 18.26 11.40 -9.96
CA GLN A 177 16.94 10.95 -9.50
C GLN A 177 16.57 9.54 -9.99
N GLU A 178 17.21 9.05 -11.06
CA GLU A 178 17.01 7.68 -11.54
C GLU A 178 17.45 6.64 -10.51
N ASP A 179 18.53 6.90 -9.77
CA ASP A 179 19.01 6.01 -8.71
C ASP A 179 17.97 5.86 -7.58
N SER A 180 17.06 6.83 -7.42
CA SER A 180 15.95 6.76 -6.45
C SER A 180 14.75 5.95 -6.95
N ARG A 181 14.70 5.58 -8.23
CA ARG A 181 13.57 4.83 -8.76
C ARG A 181 13.52 3.41 -8.18
N PRO A 182 12.33 2.93 -7.82
CA PRO A 182 12.13 1.54 -7.43
C PRO A 182 12.41 0.59 -8.60
N ASP A 183 13.04 -0.55 -8.30
CA ASP A 183 13.15 -1.66 -9.24
C ASP A 183 12.10 -2.72 -8.88
N PHE A 184 10.84 -2.43 -9.19
CA PHE A 184 9.74 -3.34 -8.84
C PHE A 184 9.86 -4.69 -9.56
N ALA A 185 10.42 -4.68 -10.77
CA ALA A 185 10.63 -5.88 -11.55
C ALA A 185 11.56 -6.87 -10.82
N ASP A 186 12.71 -6.38 -10.36
CA ASP A 186 13.66 -7.17 -9.57
C ASP A 186 13.08 -7.57 -8.20
N MET A 187 12.46 -6.63 -7.49
CA MET A 187 11.92 -6.89 -6.14
C MET A 187 10.83 -7.96 -6.14
N ILE A 188 9.84 -7.84 -7.03
CA ILE A 188 8.74 -8.81 -7.14
C ILE A 188 9.23 -10.11 -7.80
N GLY A 189 10.16 -10.02 -8.75
CA GLY A 189 10.81 -11.17 -9.37
C GLY A 189 11.53 -12.05 -8.35
N LYS A 190 12.26 -11.46 -7.40
CA LYS A 190 12.95 -12.18 -6.32
C LYS A 190 11.99 -12.91 -5.39
N TRP A 191 10.87 -12.29 -5.03
CA TRP A 191 9.83 -12.98 -4.27
C TRP A 191 9.27 -14.17 -5.05
N PHE A 192 8.98 -13.99 -6.35
CA PHE A 192 8.44 -15.07 -7.17
C PHE A 192 9.43 -16.22 -7.36
N ASP A 193 10.72 -15.91 -7.54
CA ASP A 193 11.80 -16.87 -7.77
C ASP A 193 11.99 -17.88 -6.63
N GLU A 194 11.41 -17.63 -5.45
CA GLU A 194 11.34 -18.63 -4.38
C GLU A 194 10.56 -19.89 -4.79
N PHE A 195 9.81 -19.86 -5.91
CA PHE A 195 9.20 -21.06 -6.51
C PHE A 195 10.23 -22.18 -6.75
N LYS A 196 11.49 -21.83 -7.00
CA LYS A 196 12.62 -22.77 -7.20
C LYS A 196 12.92 -23.61 -5.95
N TYR A 197 12.47 -23.13 -4.79
CA TYR A 197 12.67 -23.75 -3.48
C TYR A 197 11.36 -24.26 -2.88
N PHE A 198 10.22 -23.90 -3.47
CA PHE A 198 8.90 -24.31 -3.00
C PHE A 198 8.48 -25.64 -3.59
N SER A 199 8.12 -26.58 -2.73
CA SER A 199 7.50 -27.86 -3.11
C SER A 199 6.04 -27.87 -2.70
N PHE A 200 5.13 -28.08 -3.66
CA PHE A 200 3.70 -28.03 -3.40
C PHE A 200 3.27 -29.14 -2.43
N GLY A 201 2.84 -28.77 -1.22
CA GLY A 201 2.44 -29.69 -0.16
C GLY A 201 3.60 -30.36 0.59
N GLY A 202 4.84 -29.89 0.38
CA GLY A 202 6.03 -30.34 1.12
C GLY A 202 6.27 -29.53 2.40
N PRO A 203 7.17 -30.00 3.29
CA PRO A 203 7.53 -29.27 4.50
C PRO A 203 8.17 -27.90 4.15
N GLU A 204 7.83 -26.88 4.95
CA GLU A 204 8.33 -25.49 4.83
C GLU A 204 9.82 -25.40 5.25
N GLY A 205 10.71 -26.05 4.49
CA GLY A 205 12.14 -26.12 4.84
C GLY A 205 12.96 -24.88 4.44
N ARG A 206 12.41 -23.97 3.63
CA ARG A 206 13.08 -22.75 3.14
C ARG A 206 12.12 -21.55 3.20
N ALA A 207 12.68 -20.34 3.36
CA ALA A 207 11.96 -19.08 3.31
C ALA A 207 11.33 -18.87 1.92
N THR A 208 10.13 -19.41 1.73
CA THR A 208 9.31 -19.34 0.51
C THR A 208 8.04 -18.54 0.73
N GLY A 209 7.96 -17.85 1.88
CA GLY A 209 6.78 -17.14 2.34
C GLY A 209 6.38 -15.98 1.43
N HIS A 210 7.34 -15.36 0.73
CA HIS A 210 6.99 -14.30 -0.21
C HIS A 210 6.29 -14.88 -1.43
N TYR A 211 6.84 -15.94 -2.01
CA TYR A 211 6.22 -16.63 -3.15
C TYR A 211 4.84 -17.17 -2.79
N THR A 212 4.69 -17.91 -1.70
CA THR A 212 3.40 -18.50 -1.32
C THR A 212 2.32 -17.45 -1.10
N GLN A 213 2.68 -16.27 -0.59
CA GLN A 213 1.75 -15.15 -0.45
C GLN A 213 1.30 -14.60 -1.81
N MET A 214 2.21 -14.53 -2.80
CA MET A 214 1.89 -14.06 -4.15
C MET A 214 0.95 -15.01 -4.89
N ILE A 215 1.09 -16.32 -4.68
CA ILE A 215 0.32 -17.37 -5.36
C ILE A 215 -0.85 -17.89 -4.53
N TRP A 216 -1.19 -17.23 -3.42
CA TRP A 216 -2.34 -17.64 -2.62
C TRP A 216 -3.64 -17.36 -3.40
N ALA A 217 -4.34 -18.40 -3.85
CA ALA A 217 -5.46 -18.29 -4.77
C ALA A 217 -6.54 -17.34 -4.26
N GLN A 218 -6.78 -17.36 -2.95
CA GLN A 218 -7.79 -16.55 -2.31
C GLN A 218 -7.35 -15.08 -2.10
N THR A 219 -6.07 -14.74 -2.17
CA THR A 219 -5.65 -13.34 -2.06
C THR A 219 -5.95 -12.62 -3.38
N ASN A 220 -6.81 -11.60 -3.34
CA ASN A 220 -7.31 -10.88 -4.52
C ASN A 220 -7.22 -9.35 -4.41
N LEU A 221 -6.68 -8.80 -3.33
CA LEU A 221 -6.36 -7.39 -3.17
C LEU A 221 -4.87 -7.21 -2.90
N VAL A 222 -4.30 -6.15 -3.45
CA VAL A 222 -2.92 -5.74 -3.17
C VAL A 222 -2.82 -4.22 -3.06
N GLY A 223 -2.02 -3.76 -2.12
CA GLY A 223 -1.60 -2.38 -2.02
C GLY A 223 -0.16 -2.29 -1.55
N CYS A 224 0.63 -1.43 -2.20
CA CYS A 224 2.06 -1.32 -1.91
C CYS A 224 2.45 0.09 -1.47
N GLY A 225 3.57 0.16 -0.76
CA GLY A 225 4.21 1.39 -0.31
C GLY A 225 5.70 1.34 -0.57
N TYR A 226 6.29 2.48 -0.90
CA TYR A 226 7.70 2.58 -1.24
C TYR A 226 8.37 3.75 -0.51
N SER A 227 9.60 3.52 -0.07
CA SER A 227 10.47 4.56 0.48
C SER A 227 11.92 4.33 0.06
N PHE A 228 12.61 5.41 -0.25
CA PHE A 228 14.04 5.47 -0.46
C PHE A 228 14.62 6.48 0.52
N TYR A 229 15.58 6.05 1.34
CA TYR A 229 16.11 6.86 2.42
C TYR A 229 17.60 6.61 2.65
N TYR A 230 18.27 7.56 3.29
CA TYR A 230 19.63 7.40 3.77
C TYR A 230 19.64 6.98 5.24
N ASP A 231 20.20 5.80 5.49
CA ASP A 231 20.49 5.26 6.83
C ASP A 231 21.99 5.43 7.12
N PRO A 232 22.40 6.16 8.17
CA PRO A 232 23.81 6.28 8.53
C PRO A 232 24.52 4.94 8.79
N SER A 233 23.78 3.89 9.18
CA SER A 233 24.33 2.57 9.48
C SER A 233 24.42 1.63 8.26
N LYS A 234 23.59 1.82 7.23
CA LYS A 234 23.51 0.93 6.05
C LYS A 234 23.79 1.62 4.71
N GLY A 235 23.64 2.94 4.64
CA GLY A 235 23.70 3.73 3.41
C GLY A 235 22.32 4.00 2.80
N PHE A 236 22.28 4.14 1.48
CA PHE A 236 21.08 4.44 0.71
C PHE A 236 20.23 3.19 0.55
N THR A 237 19.07 3.15 1.20
CA THR A 237 18.20 1.98 1.30
C THR A 237 16.86 2.22 0.59
N LYS A 238 16.48 1.30 -0.29
CA LYS A 238 15.17 1.20 -0.92
C LYS A 238 14.36 0.13 -0.21
N ILE A 239 13.10 0.44 0.09
CA ILE A 239 12.17 -0.50 0.70
C ILE A 239 10.82 -0.46 0.00
N MET A 240 10.28 -1.64 -0.29
CA MET A 240 8.90 -1.83 -0.70
C MET A 240 8.20 -2.77 0.27
N PHE A 241 7.00 -2.38 0.68
CA PHE A 241 6.04 -3.25 1.34
C PHE A 241 4.89 -3.54 0.38
N ALA A 242 4.54 -4.81 0.22
CA ALA A 242 3.32 -5.23 -0.43
C ALA A 242 2.39 -5.85 0.61
N ILE A 243 1.24 -5.23 0.84
CA ILE A 243 0.17 -5.79 1.67
C ILE A 243 -0.82 -6.46 0.73
N MET A 244 -1.06 -7.74 0.95
CA MET A 244 -1.92 -8.56 0.09
C MET A 244 -3.01 -9.19 0.93
N ASP A 245 -4.26 -9.17 0.46
CA ASP A 245 -5.33 -9.87 1.18
C ASP A 245 -6.53 -10.31 0.31
N LEU A 246 -7.50 -10.98 0.95
CA LEU A 246 -8.70 -11.60 0.42
C LEU A 246 -9.95 -10.77 0.75
N VAL A 247 -10.75 -10.46 -0.28
CA VAL A 247 -12.18 -10.15 -0.13
C VAL A 247 -12.99 -11.34 -0.62
N VAL A 248 -13.63 -12.06 0.32
CA VAL A 248 -14.69 -13.02 0.01
C VAL A 248 -16.02 -12.25 -0.10
N PRO A 249 -16.81 -12.44 -1.16
CA PRO A 249 -18.21 -12.00 -1.18
C PRO A 249 -18.96 -12.56 0.05
N CYS A 250 -19.66 -11.70 0.80
CA CYS A 250 -20.39 -12.07 2.03
C CYS A 250 -21.26 -13.35 1.88
N GLN A 251 -21.81 -13.58 0.69
CA GLN A 251 -22.67 -14.73 0.42
C GLN A 251 -21.92 -16.07 0.39
N LEU A 252 -20.64 -16.08 0.01
CA LEU A 252 -19.78 -17.27 0.10
C LEU A 252 -19.35 -17.55 1.55
N VAL A 253 -19.22 -16.52 2.38
CA VAL A 253 -18.95 -16.67 3.82
C VAL A 253 -20.13 -17.34 4.53
N LEU A 254 -21.36 -16.90 4.22
CA LEU A 254 -22.59 -17.41 4.83
C LEU A 254 -22.97 -18.81 4.35
N LEU A 255 -22.73 -19.14 3.07
CA LEU A 255 -23.10 -20.44 2.51
C LEU A 255 -22.05 -21.54 2.75
N TYR A 256 -20.76 -21.18 2.87
CA TYR A 256 -19.66 -22.16 2.93
C TYR A 256 -18.78 -22.06 4.18
N ASN A 257 -19.15 -21.25 5.18
CA ASN A 257 -18.39 -21.06 6.43
C ASN A 257 -16.90 -20.75 6.19
N ILE A 258 -16.61 -19.94 5.17
CA ILE A 258 -15.24 -19.59 4.77
C ILE A 258 -14.66 -18.62 5.79
N ARG A 259 -13.63 -19.05 6.53
CA ARG A 259 -12.84 -18.17 7.40
C ARG A 259 -11.94 -17.26 6.56
N TYR A 260 -11.89 -15.97 6.91
CA TYR A 260 -10.94 -15.00 6.36
C TYR A 260 -9.51 -15.50 6.63
N MET A 261 -8.75 -15.76 5.57
CA MET A 261 -7.36 -16.24 5.68
C MET A 261 -6.45 -15.38 4.81
N HIS A 262 -5.48 -14.74 5.47
CA HIS A 262 -4.58 -13.74 4.90
C HIS A 262 -3.39 -14.33 4.14
N GLY A 263 -3.60 -15.47 3.48
CA GLY A 263 -2.53 -16.27 2.89
C GLY A 263 -1.62 -16.95 3.91
N ASN A 264 -0.71 -17.79 3.41
CA ASN A 264 0.36 -18.45 4.17
C ASN A 264 -0.11 -19.15 5.46
N VAL A 265 -1.26 -19.81 5.39
CA VAL A 265 -1.77 -20.58 6.52
C VAL A 265 -0.98 -21.89 6.63
N ILE A 266 -0.34 -22.08 7.78
CA ILE A 266 0.51 -23.25 8.06
C ILE A 266 -0.30 -24.53 7.83
N GLY A 267 0.24 -25.44 7.02
CA GLY A 267 -0.39 -26.72 6.68
C GLY A 267 -1.47 -26.63 5.59
N ALA A 268 -1.82 -25.45 5.09
CA ALA A 268 -2.73 -25.28 3.97
C ALA A 268 -1.98 -25.13 2.64
N SER A 269 -2.60 -25.59 1.55
CA SER A 269 -2.05 -25.38 0.20
C SER A 269 -2.39 -23.98 -0.33
N PRO A 270 -1.48 -23.31 -1.06
CA PRO A 270 -1.74 -21.95 -1.56
C PRO A 270 -2.92 -21.83 -2.53
N TYR A 271 -3.22 -22.90 -3.27
CA TYR A 271 -4.33 -22.95 -4.22
C TYR A 271 -4.84 -24.38 -4.40
N ALA A 272 -6.00 -24.54 -5.04
CA ALA A 272 -6.50 -25.86 -5.38
C ALA A 272 -5.91 -26.33 -6.72
N LYS A 273 -5.35 -27.53 -6.74
CA LYS A 273 -4.75 -28.11 -7.96
C LYS A 273 -5.81 -28.37 -9.02
N GLY A 274 -5.44 -28.17 -10.28
CA GLY A 274 -6.25 -28.47 -11.45
C GLY A 274 -6.14 -27.37 -12.50
N TYR A 275 -6.54 -27.68 -13.73
CA TYR A 275 -6.64 -26.65 -14.76
C TYR A 275 -7.68 -25.60 -14.38
N PRO A 276 -7.54 -24.35 -14.88
CA PRO A 276 -8.46 -23.25 -14.55
C PRO A 276 -9.93 -23.65 -14.68
N SER A 277 -10.68 -23.47 -13.59
CA SER A 277 -12.10 -23.78 -13.51
C SER A 277 -12.77 -22.91 -12.44
N CYS A 278 -12.97 -21.64 -12.77
CA CYS A 278 -13.51 -20.64 -11.85
C CYS A 278 -14.95 -20.96 -11.43
N VAL A 279 -15.80 -21.39 -12.38
CA VAL A 279 -17.21 -21.73 -12.12
C VAL A 279 -17.35 -22.85 -11.10
N GLN A 280 -16.52 -23.90 -11.17
CA GLN A 280 -16.52 -24.99 -10.18
C GLN A 280 -16.10 -24.53 -8.79
N SER A 281 -15.48 -23.35 -8.69
CA SER A 281 -15.04 -22.72 -7.44
C SER A 281 -15.99 -21.60 -6.99
N GLY A 282 -17.15 -21.43 -7.62
CA GLY A 282 -18.11 -20.36 -7.32
C GLY A 282 -17.66 -18.97 -7.74
N LEU A 283 -16.75 -18.88 -8.71
CA LEU A 283 -16.16 -17.64 -9.24
C LEU A 283 -16.46 -17.50 -10.74
N THR A 284 -16.22 -16.31 -11.29
CA THR A 284 -16.28 -16.07 -12.73
C THR A 284 -14.89 -16.03 -13.34
N ASP A 285 -14.75 -16.26 -14.64
CA ASP A 285 -13.46 -16.09 -15.31
C ASP A 285 -13.08 -14.60 -15.38
N SER A 286 -11.80 -14.29 -15.18
CA SER A 286 -11.25 -12.95 -15.39
C SER A 286 -11.36 -12.58 -16.86
N ARG A 287 -11.83 -11.36 -17.13
CA ARG A 287 -11.88 -10.80 -18.49
C ARG A 287 -10.52 -10.33 -19.01
N LYS A 288 -9.55 -10.11 -18.11
CA LYS A 288 -8.24 -9.53 -18.45
C LYS A 288 -7.13 -10.59 -18.47
N TYR A 289 -7.19 -11.57 -17.57
CA TYR A 289 -6.14 -12.58 -17.41
C TYR A 289 -6.71 -13.98 -17.58
N LEU A 290 -6.44 -14.59 -18.75
CA LEU A 290 -6.76 -15.99 -19.02
C LEU A 290 -6.33 -16.91 -17.87
N GLY A 291 -7.23 -17.77 -17.42
CA GLY A 291 -6.97 -18.75 -16.36
C GLY A 291 -7.07 -18.21 -14.93
N LEU A 292 -7.26 -16.90 -14.74
CA LEU A 292 -7.57 -16.32 -13.43
C LEU A 292 -9.07 -16.15 -13.24
N CYS A 293 -9.49 -16.11 -11.98
CA CYS A 293 -10.88 -15.95 -11.58
C CYS A 293 -11.17 -14.55 -11.04
N ASP A 294 -12.29 -13.95 -11.41
CA ASP A 294 -12.81 -12.73 -10.78
C ASP A 294 -13.82 -13.08 -9.68
N ALA A 295 -13.69 -12.39 -8.55
CA ALA A 295 -14.61 -12.44 -7.40
C ALA A 295 -15.79 -11.46 -7.54
N SER A 296 -15.88 -10.67 -8.61
CA SER A 296 -16.99 -9.74 -8.82
C SER A 296 -18.31 -10.48 -9.03
N ASN A 297 -19.27 -10.19 -8.14
CA ASN A 297 -20.63 -10.72 -8.10
C ASN A 297 -21.32 -10.85 -9.48
N ASN A 298 -21.70 -12.08 -9.84
CA ASN A 298 -22.84 -12.36 -10.71
C ASN A 298 -24.17 -12.08 -9.97
N TYR A 299 -24.49 -10.82 -9.65
CA TYR A 299 -25.80 -10.45 -9.08
C TYR A 299 -26.43 -9.20 -9.71
N ALA A 300 -26.15 -8.92 -10.99
CA ALA A 300 -26.96 -7.98 -11.77
C ALA A 300 -28.00 -8.68 -12.68
N TYR A 301 -27.91 -10.01 -12.88
CA TYR A 301 -28.76 -10.74 -13.84
C TYR A 301 -29.79 -11.69 -13.22
N SER A 302 -29.73 -12.00 -11.93
CA SER A 302 -30.61 -13.03 -11.33
C SER A 302 -31.82 -12.49 -10.57
N ILE A 303 -31.91 -11.18 -10.30
CA ILE A 303 -33.01 -10.61 -9.50
C ILE A 303 -34.19 -10.16 -10.39
N SER A 304 -34.00 -10.04 -11.71
CA SER A 304 -35.08 -9.66 -12.64
C SER A 304 -36.02 -10.83 -13.01
N ASN A 305 -35.73 -12.06 -12.57
CA ASN A 305 -36.52 -13.25 -12.91
C ASN A 305 -37.32 -13.84 -11.74
N TYR A 306 -37.36 -13.16 -10.59
CA TYR A 306 -38.09 -13.62 -9.39
C TYR A 306 -39.05 -12.58 -8.79
N ILE A 307 -39.37 -11.52 -9.54
CA ILE A 307 -40.52 -10.66 -9.21
C ILE A 307 -41.61 -10.96 -10.24
N VAL A 308 -42.44 -11.95 -9.91
CA VAL A 308 -43.84 -12.07 -10.36
C VAL A 308 -44.71 -11.75 -9.17
#